data_AF-A0A6I1MT13-F1
#
_entry.id   AF-A0A6I1MT13-F1
#
_cell.length_a   1.000
_cell.length_b   1.000
_cell.length_c   1.000
_cell.angle_alpha   90.00
_cell.angle_beta   90.00
_cell.angle_gamma   90.00
#
_symmetry.space_group_name_H-M   'P 1'
#
loop_
_entity.id
_entity.type
_entity.pdbx_description
1 polymer ?
#
loop_
_entity_poly.entity_id
_entity_poly.type
_entity_poly.pdbx_seq_one_letter_code
_entity_poly.pdbx_strand_id
1 'polypeptide(L)'
;MLINHDWNKVVGRTDSNLVLEEDSNGLRFELTVPNTTDGNDLLENVRLGLIKGCSFGFNIVDQKTRWDDDWTFYRDITEVELFEVTATPIPAYGDTEINCRSELSSISIKDIREKERKASEEIKEKREEEKENKSKINKRNAELLSAFFNSLGK
;
A
#
# COMPACT_ATOMS: atom_id res chain seq x y z
N MET A 1 7.82 -4.63 9.10
CA MET A 1 8.51 -4.48 7.82
C MET A 1 9.08 -3.07 7.73
N LEU A 2 10.37 -3.01 7.43
CA LEU A 2 11.16 -1.79 7.27
C LEU A 2 11.59 -1.61 5.81
N ILE A 3 12.26 -0.49 5.54
CA ILE A 3 13.02 -0.25 4.31
C ILE A 3 14.49 -0.08 4.69
N ASN A 4 15.38 -0.82 4.03
CA ASN A 4 16.84 -0.80 4.24
C ASN A 4 17.29 -0.94 5.71
N HIS A 5 16.61 -1.77 6.51
CA HIS A 5 16.87 -1.94 7.95
C HIS A 5 16.74 -0.65 8.79
N ASP A 6 16.12 0.40 8.23
CA ASP A 6 15.96 1.69 8.90
C ASP A 6 14.68 1.69 9.75
N TRP A 7 14.85 1.70 11.06
CA TRP A 7 13.75 1.74 12.04
C TRP A 7 12.93 3.03 12.01
N ASN A 8 13.39 4.06 11.28
CA ASN A 8 12.60 5.26 11.01
C ASN A 8 11.69 5.11 9.77
N LYS A 9 11.87 4.06 8.97
CA LYS A 9 11.12 3.80 7.73
C LYS A 9 10.24 2.56 7.88
N VAL A 10 9.25 2.69 8.76
CA VAL A 10 8.31 1.60 9.07
C VAL A 10 7.17 1.60 8.06
N VAL A 11 7.00 0.48 7.35
CA VAL A 11 5.90 0.29 6.38
C VAL A 11 4.93 -0.81 6.78
N GLY A 12 5.28 -1.67 7.73
CA GLY A 12 4.31 -2.63 8.24
C GLY A 12 4.59 -3.23 9.61
N ARG A 13 3.52 -3.71 10.26
CA ARG A 13 3.58 -4.44 11.55
C ARG A 13 2.63 -5.64 11.54
N THR A 14 3.02 -6.72 12.23
CA THR A 14 2.30 -7.99 12.25
C THR A 14 0.92 -7.93 12.92
N ASP A 15 0.72 -6.94 13.78
CA ASP A 15 -0.54 -6.64 14.47
C ASP A 15 -1.42 -5.64 13.70
N SER A 16 -1.07 -5.28 12.46
CA SER A 16 -1.75 -4.23 11.69
C SER A 16 -1.93 -4.58 10.21
N ASN A 17 -0.85 -4.55 9.41
CA ASN A 17 -0.93 -4.60 7.95
C ASN A 17 0.12 -5.52 7.31
N LEU A 18 0.86 -6.28 8.12
CA LEU A 18 1.83 -7.28 7.68
C LEU A 18 1.36 -8.65 8.16
N VAL A 19 1.30 -9.62 7.27
CA VAL A 19 1.09 -11.03 7.61
C VAL A 19 2.40 -11.77 7.37
N LEU A 20 2.79 -12.63 8.31
CA LEU A 20 3.94 -13.54 8.18
C LEU A 20 3.43 -14.97 8.31
N GLU A 21 3.89 -15.86 7.44
CA GLU A 21 3.51 -17.26 7.43
C GLU A 21 4.69 -18.10 6.93
N GLU A 22 4.94 -19.24 7.55
CA GLU A 22 5.90 -20.22 7.02
C GLU A 22 5.20 -21.13 6.02
N ASP A 23 5.82 -21.32 4.85
CA ASP A 23 5.37 -22.29 3.85
C ASP A 23 6.50 -23.26 3.45
N SER A 24 6.24 -24.13 2.48
CA SER A 24 7.21 -25.14 2.04
C SER A 24 8.51 -24.58 1.44
N ASN A 25 8.55 -23.29 1.09
CA ASN A 25 9.74 -22.61 0.57
C ASN A 25 10.47 -21.80 1.65
N GLY A 26 9.74 -21.28 2.65
CA GLY A 26 10.32 -20.53 3.77
C GLY A 26 9.35 -19.51 4.36
N LEU A 27 9.89 -18.41 4.89
CA LEU A 27 9.10 -17.32 5.46
C LEU A 27 8.45 -16.46 4.36
N ARG A 28 7.13 -16.61 4.20
CA ARG A 28 6.29 -15.76 3.35
C ARG A 28 5.85 -14.53 4.14
N PHE A 29 5.75 -13.40 3.44
CA PHE A 29 5.06 -12.22 3.97
C PHE A 29 4.02 -11.68 2.98
N GLU A 30 3.04 -10.97 3.53
CA GLU A 30 2.08 -10.17 2.77
C GLU A 30 1.93 -8.81 3.44
N LEU A 31 2.19 -7.75 2.68
CA LEU A 31 2.11 -6.37 3.17
C LEU A 31 0.98 -5.63 2.45
N THR A 32 0.00 -5.15 3.22
CA THR A 32 -0.90 -4.09 2.75
C THR A 32 -0.15 -2.76 2.86
N VAL A 33 0.38 -2.29 1.72
CA VAL A 33 1.24 -1.10 1.67
C VAL A 33 0.47 0.13 2.18
N PRO A 34 0.99 0.85 3.18
CA PRO A 34 0.33 2.03 3.71
C PRO A 34 0.44 3.19 2.72
N ASN A 35 -0.58 4.05 2.68
CA ASN A 35 -0.55 5.28 1.88
C ASN A 35 0.27 6.39 2.57
N THR A 36 1.57 6.13 2.74
CA THR A 36 2.58 7.07 3.28
C THR A 36 3.67 7.30 2.24
N THR A 37 4.51 8.32 2.38
CA THR A 37 5.63 8.55 1.44
C THR A 37 6.48 7.29 1.27
N ASP A 38 6.95 6.70 2.38
CA ASP A 38 7.77 5.48 2.35
C ASP A 38 7.03 4.28 1.75
N GLY A 39 5.75 4.10 2.05
CA GLY A 39 4.95 3.01 1.50
C GLY A 39 4.76 3.13 -0.02
N ASN A 40 4.43 4.33 -0.50
CA ASN A 40 4.26 4.58 -1.92
C ASN A 40 5.58 4.45 -2.69
N ASP A 41 6.67 4.99 -2.13
CA ASP A 41 7.99 4.88 -2.74
C ASP A 41 8.44 3.41 -2.77
N LEU A 42 8.21 2.64 -1.70
CA LEU A 42 8.46 1.20 -1.69
C LEU A 42 7.69 0.48 -2.80
N LEU A 43 6.39 0.72 -2.91
CA LEU A 43 5.55 0.06 -3.91
C LEU A 43 6.02 0.37 -5.34
N GLU A 44 6.38 1.62 -5.62
CA GLU A 44 6.91 2.00 -6.94
C GLU A 44 8.30 1.40 -7.19
N ASN A 45 9.18 1.37 -6.19
CA ASN A 45 10.50 0.75 -6.30
C ASN A 45 10.40 -0.76 -6.58
N VAL A 46 9.45 -1.46 -5.95
CA VAL A 46 9.20 -2.89 -6.24
C VAL A 46 8.62 -3.04 -7.64
N ARG A 47 7.62 -2.23 -8.02
CA ARG A 47 7.00 -2.25 -9.35
C ARG A 47 8.01 -2.04 -10.47
N LEU A 48 8.96 -1.13 -10.29
CA LEU A 48 10.04 -0.85 -11.24
C LEU A 48 11.18 -1.88 -11.19
N GLY A 49 11.16 -2.81 -10.23
CA GLY A 49 12.23 -3.79 -10.02
C GLY A 49 13.52 -3.17 -9.48
N LEU A 50 13.46 -1.99 -8.86
CA LEU A 50 14.60 -1.39 -8.15
C LEU A 50 14.85 -2.09 -6.81
N ILE A 51 13.79 -2.60 -6.19
CA ILE A 51 13.84 -3.48 -5.02
C ILE A 51 13.19 -4.80 -5.44
N LYS A 52 13.98 -5.89 -5.41
CA LYS A 52 13.54 -7.23 -5.87
C LYS A 52 13.57 -8.29 -4.78
N GLY A 53 14.21 -8.02 -3.65
CA GLY A 53 14.33 -8.96 -2.55
C GLY A 53 14.11 -8.31 -1.18
N CYS A 54 14.30 -9.11 -0.15
CA CYS A 54 14.15 -8.72 1.25
C CYS A 54 15.30 -9.26 2.10
N SER A 55 15.56 -8.61 3.22
CA SER A 55 16.36 -9.19 4.30
C SER A 55 15.48 -9.40 5.52
N PHE A 56 16.01 -10.12 6.50
CA PHE A 56 15.39 -10.28 7.79
C PHE A 56 16.45 -10.30 8.88
N GLY A 57 16.14 -9.66 10.01
CA GLY A 57 16.98 -9.62 11.19
C GLY A 57 16.41 -10.55 12.25
N PHE A 58 17.25 -11.42 12.81
CA PHE A 58 16.85 -12.39 13.82
C PHE A 58 18.00 -12.73 14.77
N ASN A 59 17.65 -13.28 15.94
CA ASN A 59 18.59 -13.96 16.83
C ASN A 59 18.42 -15.48 16.70
N ILE A 60 19.53 -16.21 16.79
CA ILE A 60 19.50 -17.67 16.85
C ILE A 60 19.08 -18.07 18.26
N VAL A 61 17.99 -18.83 18.36
CA VAL A 61 17.50 -19.40 19.63
C VAL A 61 18.05 -20.81 19.80
N ASP A 62 18.01 -21.61 18.74
CA ASP A 62 18.55 -22.97 18.72
C ASP A 62 19.28 -23.26 17.40
N GLN A 63 20.32 -24.09 17.50
CA GLN A 63 21.10 -24.53 16.35
C GLN A 63 21.80 -25.86 16.62
N LYS A 64 22.08 -26.58 15.54
CA LYS A 64 22.94 -27.76 15.55
C LYS A 64 24.17 -27.50 14.70
N THR A 65 25.26 -28.16 15.05
CA THR A 65 26.47 -28.16 14.23
C THR A 65 26.73 -29.56 13.73
N ARG A 66 27.19 -29.67 12.49
CA ARG A 66 27.56 -30.95 11.88
C ARG A 66 28.73 -30.77 10.92
N TRP A 67 29.38 -31.88 10.64
CA TRP A 67 30.41 -32.00 9.62
C TRP A 67 29.93 -33.01 8.58
N ASP A 68 30.24 -32.79 7.31
CA ASP A 68 30.06 -33.82 6.28
C ASP A 68 31.32 -34.71 6.15
N ASP A 69 31.25 -35.69 5.25
CA ASP A 69 32.34 -36.64 5.00
C ASP A 69 33.62 -35.96 4.45
N ASP A 70 33.49 -34.77 3.88
CA ASP A 70 34.58 -33.94 3.34
C ASP A 70 35.14 -32.94 4.37
N TRP A 71 34.72 -33.03 5.63
CA TRP A 71 35.08 -32.10 6.71
C TRP A 71 34.64 -30.65 6.46
N THR A 72 33.54 -30.45 5.75
CA THR A 72 32.86 -29.15 5.69
C THR A 72 32.04 -28.94 6.95
N PHE A 73 32.27 -27.83 7.65
CA PHE A 73 31.49 -27.45 8.82
C PHE A 73 30.17 -26.78 8.42
N TYR A 74 29.07 -27.27 8.99
CA TYR A 74 27.74 -26.71 8.83
C TYR A 74 27.15 -26.31 10.18
N ARG A 75 26.34 -25.25 10.13
CA ARG A 75 25.49 -24.79 11.20
C ARG A 75 24.05 -24.82 10.70
N ASP A 76 23.26 -25.70 11.27
CA ASP A 76 21.84 -25.83 10.97
C ASP A 76 21.07 -25.03 12.04
N ILE A 77 20.53 -23.88 11.65
CA ILE A 77 19.72 -23.03 12.53
C ILE A 77 18.31 -23.62 12.58
N THR A 78 17.86 -24.05 13.76
CA THR A 78 16.60 -24.77 13.96
C THR A 78 15.50 -23.89 14.52
N GLU A 79 15.85 -22.84 15.25
CA GLU A 79 14.90 -21.89 15.81
C GLU A 79 15.50 -20.48 15.85
N VAL A 80 14.68 -19.49 15.50
CA VAL A 80 15.07 -18.09 15.48
C VAL A 80 14.00 -17.20 16.10
N GLU A 81 14.44 -16.12 16.72
CA GLU A 81 13.58 -15.01 17.12
C GLU A 81 13.66 -13.94 16.03
N LEU A 82 12.60 -13.80 15.24
CA LEU A 82 12.53 -12.83 14.15
C LEU A 82 12.20 -11.42 14.68
N PHE A 83 13.07 -10.45 14.40
CA PHE A 83 12.86 -9.06 14.79
C PHE A 83 12.19 -8.24 13.70
N GLU A 84 12.69 -8.39 12.48
CA GLU A 84 12.24 -7.55 11.37
C GLU A 84 12.45 -8.23 10.02
N VAL A 85 11.62 -7.79 9.08
CA VAL A 85 11.76 -8.06 7.64
C VAL A 85 11.93 -6.70 6.99
N THR A 86 12.85 -6.56 6.05
CA THR A 86 13.07 -5.31 5.34
C THR A 86 13.05 -5.52 3.84
N ALA A 87 12.40 -4.61 3.12
CA ALA A 87 12.65 -4.45 1.69
C ALA A 87 14.01 -3.77 1.51
N THR A 88 14.85 -4.29 0.60
CA THR A 88 16.19 -3.74 0.36
C THR A 88 16.65 -4.05 -1.07
N PRO A 89 17.39 -3.14 -1.73
CA PRO A 89 17.99 -3.42 -3.04
C PRO A 89 19.14 -4.44 -2.95
N ILE A 90 19.73 -4.64 -1.76
CA ILE A 90 20.87 -5.53 -1.53
C ILE A 90 20.49 -6.47 -0.36
N PRO A 91 19.76 -7.57 -0.64
CA PRO A 91 19.41 -8.52 0.39
C PRO A 91 20.62 -9.34 0.84
N ALA A 92 20.66 -9.70 2.12
CA ALA A 92 21.65 -10.65 2.64
C ALA A 92 21.39 -12.08 2.14
N TYR A 93 20.15 -12.37 1.73
CA TYR A 93 19.68 -13.67 1.28
C TYR A 93 19.25 -13.55 -0.19
N GLY A 94 20.07 -14.08 -1.09
CA GLY A 94 19.92 -13.89 -2.54
C GLY A 94 18.64 -14.48 -3.14
N ASP A 95 18.08 -15.51 -2.50
CA ASP A 95 16.89 -16.22 -2.97
C ASP A 95 15.57 -15.57 -2.48
N THR A 96 15.65 -14.40 -1.85
CA THR A 96 14.45 -13.67 -1.42
C THR A 96 13.84 -12.89 -2.57
N GLU A 97 12.51 -12.93 -2.67
CA GLU A 97 11.76 -12.23 -3.69
C GLU A 97 10.67 -11.36 -3.07
N ILE A 98 10.47 -10.17 -3.63
CA ILE A 98 9.33 -9.30 -3.34
C ILE A 98 8.69 -8.85 -4.65
N ASN A 99 7.37 -8.97 -4.71
CA ASN A 99 6.58 -8.62 -5.88
C ASN A 99 5.26 -7.96 -5.47
N CYS A 100 4.78 -7.02 -6.29
CA CYS A 100 3.45 -6.43 -6.13
C CYS A 100 2.38 -7.43 -6.57
N ARG A 101 1.37 -7.67 -5.72
CA ARG A 101 0.19 -8.49 -6.04
C ARG A 101 -0.96 -7.57 -6.51
N SER A 102 -1.74 -8.02 -7.51
CA SER A 102 -2.93 -7.37 -8.14
C SER A 102 -2.72 -6.59 -9.45
N GLU A 103 -3.85 -6.16 -10.06
CA GLU A 103 -4.01 -5.39 -11.31
C GLU A 103 -3.16 -4.09 -11.40
N LEU A 104 -2.53 -3.68 -10.30
CA LEU A 104 -1.63 -2.54 -10.21
C LEU A 104 -0.21 -2.83 -10.71
N SER A 105 0.12 -4.07 -11.09
CA SER A 105 1.46 -4.39 -11.60
C SER A 105 1.83 -3.57 -12.85
N SER A 106 0.84 -3.15 -13.64
CA SER A 106 1.03 -2.40 -14.89
C SER A 106 0.80 -0.89 -14.79
N ILE A 107 0.22 -0.40 -13.69
CA ILE A 107 -0.21 1.01 -13.54
C ILE A 107 0.63 1.67 -12.45
N SER A 108 1.21 2.85 -12.73
CA SER A 108 1.99 3.58 -11.71
C SER A 108 1.07 4.19 -10.65
N ILE A 109 1.56 4.32 -9.42
CA ILE A 109 0.86 5.01 -8.33
C ILE A 109 0.46 6.44 -8.72
N LYS A 110 1.28 7.10 -9.54
CA LYS A 110 0.97 8.44 -10.05
C LYS A 110 -0.31 8.43 -10.88
N ASP A 111 -0.47 7.44 -11.76
CA ASP A 111 -1.63 7.33 -12.63
C ASP A 111 -2.91 7.04 -11.84
N ILE A 112 -2.82 6.17 -10.83
CA ILE A 112 -3.92 5.85 -9.91
C ILE A 112 -4.40 7.13 -9.23
N ARG A 113 -3.46 7.89 -8.63
CA ARG A 113 -3.77 9.13 -7.91
C ARG A 113 -4.35 10.21 -8.82
N GLU A 114 -3.82 10.33 -10.03
CA GLU A 114 -4.35 11.29 -10.99
C GLU A 114 -5.78 10.93 -11.39
N LYS A 115 -6.07 9.64 -11.58
CA LYS A 115 -7.42 9.14 -11.86
C LYS A 115 -8.37 9.39 -10.69
N GLU A 116 -7.94 9.12 -9.46
CA GLU A 116 -8.72 9.39 -8.24
C GLU A 116 -8.99 10.90 -8.06
N ARG A 117 -8.00 11.75 -8.31
CA ARG A 117 -8.15 13.21 -8.25
C ARG A 117 -9.16 13.70 -9.28
N LYS A 118 -9.03 13.28 -10.54
CA LYS A 118 -9.97 13.63 -11.62
C LYS A 118 -11.39 13.18 -11.29
N ALA A 119 -11.56 11.94 -10.83
CA ALA A 119 -12.85 11.42 -10.41
C ALA A 119 -13.46 12.23 -9.25
N SER A 120 -12.64 12.66 -8.29
CA SER A 120 -13.08 13.48 -7.16
C SER A 120 -13.50 14.90 -7.60
N GLU A 121 -12.78 15.49 -8.55
CA GLU A 121 -13.10 16.79 -9.15
C GLU A 121 -14.42 16.75 -9.92
N GLU A 122 -14.61 15.74 -10.79
CA GLU A 122 -15.85 15.55 -11.54
C GLU A 122 -17.07 15.37 -10.62
N ILE A 123 -16.92 14.64 -9.50
CA ILE A 123 -18.00 14.48 -8.51
C ILE A 123 -18.33 15.82 -7.85
N LYS A 124 -17.32 16.65 -7.59
CA LYS A 124 -17.52 17.97 -6.96
C LYS A 124 -18.25 18.93 -7.90
N GLU A 125 -17.84 18.98 -9.17
CA GLU A 125 -18.47 19.81 -10.20
C GLU A 125 -19.95 19.44 -10.38
N LYS A 126 -20.27 18.14 -10.54
CA LYS A 126 -21.65 17.67 -10.63
C LYS A 126 -22.50 18.09 -9.43
N ARG A 127 -21.96 18.02 -8.21
CA ARG A 127 -22.65 18.46 -6.99
C ARG A 127 -22.88 19.97 -6.94
N GLU A 128 -21.97 20.77 -7.49
CA GLU A 128 -22.12 22.23 -7.57
C GLU A 128 -23.17 22.62 -8.62
N GLU A 129 -23.14 21.99 -9.81
CA GLU A 129 -24.15 22.16 -10.86
C GLU A 129 -25.56 21.78 -10.37
N GLU A 130 -25.70 20.66 -9.65
CA GLU A 130 -26.98 20.25 -9.06
C GLU A 130 -27.52 21.28 -8.06
N LYS A 131 -26.65 21.84 -7.21
CA LYS A 131 -27.05 22.89 -6.25
C LYS A 131 -27.48 24.16 -6.98
N GLU A 132 -26.74 24.56 -8.00
CA GLU A 132 -27.05 25.77 -8.77
C GLU A 132 -28.37 25.61 -9.54
N ASN A 133 -28.60 24.46 -10.18
CA ASN A 133 -29.86 24.16 -10.85
C ASN A 133 -31.04 24.16 -9.87
N LYS A 134 -30.90 23.55 -8.69
CA LYS A 134 -31.95 23.56 -7.66
C LYS A 134 -32.27 24.98 -7.17
N SER A 135 -31.25 25.83 -7.03
CA SER A 135 -31.41 27.25 -6.69
C SER A 135 -32.17 28.03 -7.78
N LYS A 136 -31.79 27.85 -9.05
CA LYS A 136 -32.46 28.48 -10.21
C LYS A 136 -33.94 28.08 -10.30
N ILE A 137 -34.24 26.79 -10.10
CA ILE A 137 -35.63 26.28 -10.08
C ILE A 137 -36.43 26.94 -8.96
N ASN A 138 -35.89 26.99 -7.74
CA ASN A 138 -36.58 27.61 -6.60
C ASN A 138 -36.87 29.10 -6.85
N LYS A 139 -35.89 29.83 -7.41
CA LYS A 139 -36.07 31.26 -7.73
C LYS A 139 -37.16 31.47 -8.78
N ARG A 140 -37.16 30.68 -9.86
CA ARG A 140 -38.19 30.75 -10.91
C ARG A 140 -39.59 30.41 -10.40
N ASN A 141 -39.70 29.44 -9.51
CA ASN A 141 -40.98 29.10 -8.88
C ASN A 141 -41.51 30.24 -8.00
N ALA A 142 -40.64 30.92 -7.25
CA ALA A 142 -41.00 32.09 -6.46
C ALA A 142 -41.48 33.27 -7.33
N GLU A 143 -40.82 33.51 -8.47
CA GLU A 143 -41.23 34.53 -9.45
C GLU A 143 -42.59 34.23 -10.10
N LEU A 144 -42.87 32.96 -10.43
CA LEU A 144 -44.17 32.55 -10.96
C LEU A 144 -45.31 32.71 -9.94
N LEU A 145 -45.06 32.32 -8.69
CA LEU A 145 -46.01 32.48 -7.58
C LEU A 145 -46.35 33.96 -7.35
N SER A 146 -45.35 34.84 -7.32
CA SER A 146 -45.59 36.27 -7.11
C SER A 146 -46.38 36.90 -8.26
N ALA A 147 -46.09 36.52 -9.52
CA ALA A 147 -46.84 36.97 -10.69
C ALA A 147 -48.32 36.52 -10.64
N PHE A 148 -48.59 35.29 -10.20
CA PHE A 148 -49.95 34.76 -10.05
C PHE A 148 -50.76 35.55 -9.01
N PHE A 149 -50.19 35.81 -7.83
CA PHE A 149 -50.88 36.60 -6.79
C PHE A 149 -51.14 38.05 -7.23
N ASN A 150 -50.20 38.68 -7.93
CA ASN A 150 -50.38 40.04 -8.44
C ASN A 150 -51.47 40.14 -9.53
N SER A 151 -51.74 39.06 -10.27
CA SER A 151 -52.79 39.03 -11.29
C SER A 151 -54.21 38.86 -10.73
N LEU A 152 -54.35 38.31 -9.51
CA LEU A 152 -55.64 38.10 -8.82
C LEU A 152 -56.09 39.31 -8.00
N GLY A 153 -55.19 40.29 -7.76
CA GLY A 153 -55.44 41.50 -6.97
C GLY A 153 -55.98 42.71 -7.74
N LYS A 154 -56.54 42.51 -8.95
CA LYS A 154 -57.22 43.55 -9.74
C LYS A 154 -58.69 43.24 -9.92
#